data_AF-A0A179BJU3-F1
#
_entry.id   AF-A0A179BJU3-F1
#
_cell.length_a   1.000
_cell.length_b   1.000
_cell.length_c   1.000
_cell.angle_alpha   90.00
_cell.angle_beta   90.00
_cell.angle_gamma   90.00
#
_symmetry.space_group_name_H-M   'P 1'
#
loop_
_entity.id
_entity.type
_entity.pdbx_description
1 polymer ?
#
loop_
_entity_poly.entity_id
_entity_poly.type
_entity_poly.pdbx_seq_one_letter_code
_entity_poly.pdbx_strand_id
1 'polypeptide(L)'
;IGILESRDDVDLVFTDVQMPGTMDGIKLSHYINDRWPPVRLIVASGAAILEESNLPTGSRFFSKPYDSHAIIDAMAHLLSIRKHG
;
A
#
# COMPACT_ATOMS: atom_id res chain seq x y z
N ILE A 1 11.12 -3.84 6.39
CA ILE A 1 10.21 -4.92 6.86
C ILE A 1 10.25 -5.13 8.38
N GLY A 2 11.35 -4.85 9.09
CA GLY A 2 11.46 -5.15 10.53
C GLY A 2 10.34 -4.60 11.42
N ILE A 3 9.71 -3.47 11.07
CA ILE A 3 8.52 -2.97 11.78
C ILE A 3 7.35 -3.97 11.67
N LEU A 4 7.03 -4.45 10.48
CA LEU A 4 5.97 -5.44 10.25
C LEU A 4 6.29 -6.82 10.87
N GLU A 5 7.57 -7.15 11.03
CA GLU A 5 7.99 -8.39 11.68
C GLU A 5 7.89 -8.31 13.21
N SER A 6 7.97 -7.11 13.78
CA SER A 6 7.97 -6.88 15.24
C SER A 6 6.63 -6.39 15.79
N ARG A 7 5.67 -6.06 14.90
CA ARG A 7 4.37 -5.49 15.26
C ARG A 7 3.27 -6.16 14.46
N ASP A 8 2.23 -6.59 15.17
CA ASP A 8 1.01 -7.17 14.64
C ASP A 8 -0.14 -6.16 14.53
N ASP A 9 0.07 -4.93 15.00
CA ASP A 9 -0.93 -3.85 15.03
C ASP A 9 -0.85 -2.89 13.84
N VAL A 10 -0.05 -3.21 12.82
CA VAL A 10 0.02 -2.44 11.58
C VAL A 10 -1.05 -2.94 10.61
N ASP A 11 -2.10 -2.14 10.41
CA ASP A 11 -3.22 -2.50 9.53
C ASP A 11 -3.06 -2.04 8.07
N LEU A 12 -2.22 -1.02 7.83
CA LEU A 12 -2.06 -0.40 6.51
C LEU A 12 -0.63 0.09 6.28
N VAL A 13 -0.12 -0.12 5.07
CA VAL A 13 1.14 0.45 4.59
C VAL A 13 0.87 1.34 3.38
N PHE A 14 1.40 2.56 3.44
CA PHE A 14 1.45 3.49 2.32
C PHE A 14 2.90 3.62 1.85
N THR A 15 3.20 3.32 0.59
CA THR A 15 4.55 3.35 0.03
C THR A 15 4.65 4.10 -1.29
N ASP A 16 5.83 4.67 -1.54
CA ASP A 16 6.20 5.15 -2.88
C ASP A 16 6.63 3.99 -3.78
N VAL A 17 6.46 4.15 -5.08
CA VAL A 17 7.00 3.21 -6.08
C VAL A 17 8.48 3.45 -6.27
N GLN A 18 8.89 4.70 -6.49
CA GLN A 18 10.27 5.07 -6.74
C GLN A 18 11.05 5.10 -5.42
N MET A 19 11.67 3.98 -5.07
CA MET A 19 12.60 3.87 -3.95
C MET A 19 14.01 3.53 -4.44
N PRO A 20 15.07 4.11 -3.84
CA PRO A 20 16.45 3.71 -4.14
C PRO A 20 16.72 2.25 -3.77
N GLY A 21 17.56 1.58 -4.56
CA GLY A 21 17.98 0.20 -4.32
C GLY A 21 17.25 -0.82 -5.20
N THR A 22 17.26 -2.08 -4.78
CA THR A 22 16.69 -3.20 -5.55
C THR A 22 15.20 -3.44 -5.30
N MET A 23 14.69 -2.91 -4.19
CA MET A 23 13.30 -3.03 -3.75
C MET A 23 12.54 -1.74 -4.04
N ASP A 24 11.68 -1.78 -5.05
CA ASP A 24 10.71 -0.72 -5.35
C ASP A 24 9.38 -0.97 -4.61
N GLY A 25 8.46 0.00 -4.67
CA GLY A 25 7.17 -0.09 -3.99
C GLY A 25 6.26 -1.18 -4.51
N ILE A 26 6.41 -1.57 -5.77
CA ILE A 26 5.62 -2.65 -6.38
C ILE A 26 6.09 -3.99 -5.77
N LYS A 27 7.38 -4.28 -5.82
CA LYS A 27 7.95 -5.49 -5.20
C LYS A 27 7.67 -5.54 -3.70
N LEU A 28 7.78 -4.41 -3.01
CA LEU A 28 7.46 -4.33 -1.59
C LEU A 28 5.98 -4.65 -1.33
N SER A 29 5.06 -4.13 -2.15
CA SER A 29 3.63 -4.39 -2.00
C SER A 29 3.29 -5.88 -2.15
N HIS A 30 3.88 -6.58 -3.14
CA HIS A 30 3.74 -8.03 -3.28
C HIS A 30 4.33 -8.77 -2.08
N TYR A 31 5.54 -8.41 -1.66
CA TYR A 31 6.18 -9.01 -0.49
C TYR A 31 5.34 -8.88 0.78
N ILE A 32 4.73 -7.71 1.01
CA ILE A 32 3.85 -7.50 2.17
C ILE A 32 2.57 -8.30 2.04
N ASN A 33 1.92 -8.28 0.87
CA ASN A 33 0.67 -9.01 0.63
C ASN A 33 0.84 -10.53 0.86
N ASP A 34 1.97 -11.10 0.44
CA ASP A 34 2.23 -12.53 0.58
C ASP A 34 2.46 -12.95 2.04
N ARG A 35 3.15 -12.10 2.82
CA ARG A 35 3.56 -12.45 4.20
C ARG A 35 2.60 -11.93 5.28
N TRP A 36 1.89 -10.84 5.02
CA TRP A 36 0.86 -10.28 5.90
C TRP A 36 -0.41 -9.95 5.09
N PRO A 37 -1.17 -10.95 4.60
CA PRO A 37 -2.38 -10.73 3.81
C PRO A 37 -3.43 -9.79 4.43
N PRO A 38 -3.56 -9.67 5.78
CA PRO A 38 -4.47 -8.68 6.36
C PRO A 38 -4.08 -7.23 6.12
N VAL A 39 -2.79 -6.92 5.95
CA VAL A 39 -2.27 -5.55 5.82
C VAL A 39 -2.75 -4.94 4.51
N ARG A 40 -3.39 -3.77 4.60
CA ARG A 40 -3.87 -3.02 3.43
C ARG A 40 -2.74 -2.23 2.79
N LEU A 41 -2.79 -2.09 1.46
CA LEU A 41 -1.73 -1.46 0.69
C LEU A 41 -2.25 -0.24 -0.07
N ILE A 42 -1.57 0.89 0.14
CA ILE A 42 -1.65 2.05 -0.74
C ILE A 42 -0.28 2.24 -1.37
N VAL A 43 -0.25 2.43 -2.69
CA VAL A 43 0.97 2.65 -3.46
C VAL A 43 0.82 3.94 -4.25
N ALA A 44 1.83 4.82 -4.20
CA ALA A 44 1.82 6.06 -4.99
C ALA A 44 3.06 6.20 -5.88
N SER A 45 2.92 6.91 -7.00
CA SER A 45 4.02 7.16 -7.94
C SER A 45 3.87 8.52 -8.61
N GLY A 46 4.98 9.21 -8.87
CA GLY A 46 5.02 10.42 -9.70
C GLY A 46 5.32 10.17 -11.17
N ALA A 47 5.64 8.94 -11.56
CA ALA A 47 5.84 8.59 -12.96
C ALA A 47 4.51 8.22 -13.62
N ALA A 48 4.33 8.68 -14.85
CA ALA A 48 3.23 8.25 -15.69
C ALA A 48 3.39 6.75 -15.98
N ILE A 49 2.30 6.01 -15.78
CA ILE A 49 2.17 4.55 -15.97
C ILE A 49 2.68 3.74 -14.77
N LEU A 50 1.79 3.56 -13.79
CA LEU A 50 1.60 2.23 -13.23
C LEU A 50 0.32 1.68 -13.84
N GLU A 51 0.40 0.52 -14.47
CA GLU A 51 -0.81 -0.28 -14.62
C GLU A 51 -1.19 -0.82 -13.24
N GLU A 52 -2.38 -0.48 -12.75
CA GLU A 52 -2.89 -0.99 -11.47
C GLU A 52 -2.91 -2.53 -11.41
N SER A 53 -2.97 -3.18 -12.58
CA SER A 53 -2.85 -4.63 -12.76
C SER A 53 -1.55 -5.23 -12.19
N ASN A 54 -0.51 -4.40 -12.00
CA ASN A 54 0.76 -4.85 -11.42
C ASN A 54 0.77 -4.86 -9.89
N LEU A 55 -0.28 -4.38 -9.23
CA LEU A 55 -0.38 -4.37 -7.77
C LEU A 55 -1.15 -5.60 -7.26
N PRO A 56 -0.89 -6.05 -6.01
CA PRO A 56 -1.70 -7.08 -5.38
C PRO A 56 -3.18 -6.72 -5.35
N THR A 57 -4.05 -7.71 -5.52
CA THR A 57 -5.51 -7.53 -5.44
C THR A 57 -5.91 -6.82 -4.15
N GLY A 58 -6.73 -5.77 -4.27
CA GLY A 58 -7.20 -4.99 -3.12
C GLY A 58 -6.29 -3.82 -2.73
N SER A 59 -5.14 -3.65 -3.38
CA SER A 59 -4.31 -2.46 -3.24
C SER A 59 -5.00 -1.23 -3.85
N ARG A 60 -4.66 -0.03 -3.35
CA ARG A 60 -5.05 1.25 -3.95
C ARG A 60 -3.84 1.96 -4.54
N PHE A 61 -4.00 2.52 -5.73
CA PHE A 61 -2.98 3.31 -6.40
C PHE A 61 -3.31 4.80 -6.39
N PHE A 62 -2.30 5.65 -6.22
CA PHE A 62 -2.41 7.10 -6.34
C PHE A 62 -1.28 7.70 -7.20
N SER A 63 -1.67 8.37 -8.29
CA SER A 63 -0.73 9.21 -9.06
C SER A 63 -0.40 10.47 -8.28
N LYS A 64 0.88 10.85 -8.24
CA LYS A 64 1.33 12.13 -7.69
C LYS A 64 1.25 13.23 -8.78
N PRO A 65 0.88 14.47 -8.41
CA PRO A 65 0.43 14.89 -7.08
C PRO A 65 -0.98 14.36 -6.78
N TYR A 66 -1.19 13.94 -5.54
CA TYR A 66 -2.50 13.50 -5.04
C TYR A 66 -3.06 14.50 -4.02
N ASP A 67 -4.38 14.57 -3.92
CA ASP A 67 -5.06 15.30 -2.85
C ASP A 67 -4.91 14.54 -1.53
N SER A 68 -4.52 15.25 -0.47
CA SER A 68 -4.42 14.67 0.88
C SER A 68 -5.76 14.15 1.39
N HIS A 69 -6.89 14.79 1.04
CA HIS A 69 -8.22 14.31 1.42
C HIS A 69 -8.52 12.95 0.78
N ALA A 70 -8.19 12.79 -0.50
CA ALA A 70 -8.41 11.53 -1.21
C ALA A 70 -7.62 10.36 -0.59
N ILE A 71 -6.39 10.62 -0.12
CA ILE A 71 -5.58 9.61 0.59
C ILE A 71 -6.21 9.28 1.94
N ILE A 72 -6.62 10.28 2.73
CA ILE A 72 -7.24 10.08 4.04
C ILE A 72 -8.54 9.27 3.91
N ASP A 73 -9.39 9.61 2.94
CA ASP A 73 -10.64 8.89 2.69
C ASP A 73 -10.38 7.44 2.28
N ALA A 74 -9.38 7.19 1.45
CA ALA A 74 -8.99 5.84 1.08
C ALA A 74 -8.47 5.03 2.27
N MET A 75 -7.65 5.65 3.13
CA MET A 75 -7.17 5.01 4.38
C MET A 75 -8.35 4.68 5.29
N ALA A 76 -9.26 5.63 5.54
CA ALA A 76 -10.44 5.43 6.37
C ALA A 76 -11.32 4.30 5.82
N HIS A 77 -11.58 4.30 4.51
CA HIS A 77 -12.33 3.24 3.85
C HIS A 77 -11.65 1.88 4.05
N LEU A 78 -10.35 1.76 3.74
CA LEU A 78 -9.60 0.49 3.85
C LEU A 78 -9.58 -0.06 5.28
N LEU A 79 -9.43 0.82 6.28
CA LEU A 79 -9.41 0.45 7.70
C LEU A 79 -10.81 0.11 8.24
N SER A 80 -11.87 0.70 7.69
CA SER A 80 -13.25 0.42 8.10
C SER A 80 -13.75 -0.99 7.72
N ILE A 81 -13.13 -1.60 6.69
CA ILE A 81 -13.47 -2.96 6.21
C ILE A 81 -13.23 -4.03 7.28
N ARG A 82 -12.51 -3.71 8.37
CA ARG A 82 -12.20 -4.64 9.46
C ARG A 82 -13.39 -4.97 10.38
N LYS A 83 -14.60 -4.48 10.11
CA LYS A 83 -15.80 -4.92 10.87
C LYS A 83 -16.41 -6.16 10.24
N HIS A 84 -16.03 -7.33 10.73
CA HIS A 84 -16.88 -8.45 11.20
C HIS A 84 -15.99 -9.70 11.36
N GLY A 85 -15.75 -10.06 12.62
CA GLY A 85 -15.01 -11.23 13.08
C GLY A 85 -14.91 -11.17 14.59
#